data_AF-A0A9D7VQ09-F1
#
_entry.id   AF-A0A9D7VQ09-F1
#
_cell.length_a   1.000
_cell.length_b   1.000
_cell.length_c   1.000
_cell.angle_alpha   90.00
_cell.angle_beta   90.00
_cell.angle_gamma   90.00
#
_symmetry.space_group_name_H-M   'P 1'
#
loop_
_entity.id
_entity.type
_entity.pdbx_description
1 polymer ?
#
loop_
_entity_poly.entity_id
_entity_poly.type
_entity_poly.pdbx_seq_one_letter_code
_entity_poly.pdbx_strand_id
1 'polypeptide(L)'
;MAQVRKGGARTSSRRGSVVEPASRKPTRAQAAWLARGLSQAGGKLPLFDRDGRRVSEKTIRACMAAGWAEHWFSNPIKPDWLVCRMTDAGRAVASNHAS
;
A
#
# COMPACT_ATOMS: atom_id res chain seq x y z
N MET A 1 -17.05 -32.28 46.03
CA MET A 1 -17.57 -32.25 44.64
C MET A 1 -17.15 -30.93 44.00
N ALA A 2 -16.46 -31.04 42.86
CA ALA A 2 -16.13 -30.06 41.82
C ALA A 2 -15.47 -28.71 42.18
N GLN A 3 -14.15 -28.72 42.01
CA GLN A 3 -13.27 -27.61 41.63
C GLN A 3 -13.82 -26.81 40.42
N VAL A 4 -13.93 -25.48 40.54
CA VAL A 4 -14.12 -24.61 39.37
C VAL A 4 -12.74 -24.23 38.83
N ARG A 5 -12.43 -24.68 37.61
CA ARG A 5 -11.30 -24.21 36.79
C ARG A 5 -11.86 -23.40 35.61
N LYS A 6 -11.01 -22.51 35.08
CA LYS A 6 -10.98 -21.85 33.75
C LYS A 6 -11.13 -20.32 33.85
N GLY A 7 -10.33 -19.50 33.20
CA GLY A 7 -9.25 -19.74 32.23
C GLY A 7 -8.65 -18.39 31.84
N GLY A 8 -7.34 -18.37 31.64
CA GLY A 8 -6.57 -17.17 31.32
C GLY A 8 -6.84 -16.58 29.93
N ALA A 9 -6.47 -15.31 29.83
CA ALA A 9 -6.48 -14.38 28.71
C ALA A 9 -6.14 -14.96 27.33
N ARG A 10 -6.74 -14.41 26.27
CA ARG A 10 -6.02 -14.05 25.02
C ARG A 10 -6.63 -12.82 24.37
N THR A 11 -5.91 -11.71 24.51
CA THR A 11 -6.11 -10.50 23.70
C THR A 11 -5.79 -10.88 22.24
N SER A 12 -6.75 -10.70 21.33
CA SER A 12 -6.51 -10.89 19.89
C SER A 12 -6.29 -9.52 19.24
N SER A 13 -5.22 -8.84 19.65
CA SER A 13 -4.67 -7.77 18.82
C SER A 13 -3.96 -8.45 17.65
N ARG A 14 -4.63 -8.50 16.49
CA ARG A 14 -3.97 -8.77 15.20
C ARG A 14 -3.02 -7.60 14.96
N ARG A 15 -1.82 -7.68 15.54
CA ARG A 15 -0.65 -6.93 15.05
C ARG A 15 -0.48 -7.34 13.60
N GLY A 16 -0.86 -6.45 12.68
CA GLY A 16 -0.45 -6.55 11.29
C GLY A 16 1.08 -6.66 11.32
N SER A 17 1.60 -7.83 10.92
CA SER A 17 3.02 -7.98 10.69
C SER A 17 3.41 -6.91 9.69
N VAL A 18 4.19 -5.92 10.15
CA VAL A 18 4.90 -5.02 9.26
C VAL A 18 5.84 -5.93 8.49
N VAL A 19 5.45 -6.28 7.28
CA VAL A 19 6.30 -7.03 6.37
C VAL A 19 7.37 -6.04 5.98
N GLU A 20 8.56 -6.18 6.56
CA GLU A 20 9.72 -5.37 6.17
C GLU A 20 9.89 -5.46 4.65
N PRO A 21 9.84 -4.33 3.92
CA PRO A 21 9.89 -4.35 2.48
C PRO A 21 11.27 -4.82 2.04
N ALA A 22 11.38 -6.10 1.67
CA ALA A 22 12.56 -6.63 1.01
C ALA A 22 12.91 -5.73 -0.19
N SER A 23 14.20 -5.41 -0.38
CA SER A 23 14.76 -4.56 -1.46
C SER A 23 14.46 -5.08 -2.87
N ARG A 24 13.19 -5.09 -3.27
CA ARG A 24 12.73 -5.47 -4.60
C ARG A 24 12.77 -4.26 -5.51
N LYS A 25 13.50 -4.36 -6.61
CA LYS A 25 13.41 -3.34 -7.67
C LYS A 25 11.98 -3.33 -8.23
N PRO A 26 11.34 -2.17 -8.37
CA PRO A 26 10.04 -2.06 -9.04
C PRO A 26 10.15 -2.48 -10.50
N THR A 27 9.07 -3.06 -11.02
CA THR A 27 8.85 -3.17 -12.47
C THR A 27 8.66 -1.78 -13.09
N ARG A 28 8.80 -1.67 -14.41
CA ARG A 28 8.59 -0.40 -15.14
C ARG A 28 7.21 0.21 -14.88
N ALA A 29 6.16 -0.62 -14.85
CA ALA A 29 4.80 -0.15 -14.58
C ALA A 29 4.62 0.38 -13.15
N GLN A 30 5.23 -0.29 -12.16
CA GLN A 30 5.21 0.14 -10.76
C GLN A 30 5.99 1.45 -10.58
N ALA A 31 7.20 1.53 -11.14
CA ALA A 31 8.02 2.74 -11.08
C ALA A 31 7.32 3.93 -11.76
N ALA A 32 6.76 3.73 -12.96
CA ALA A 32 6.04 4.78 -13.68
C ALA A 32 4.81 5.28 -12.90
N TRP A 33 4.09 4.38 -12.25
CA TRP A 33 2.95 4.75 -11.41
C TRP A 33 3.38 5.49 -10.14
N LEU A 34 4.41 5.02 -9.43
CA LEU A 34 4.94 5.70 -8.24
C LEU A 34 5.49 7.09 -8.58
N ALA A 35 6.24 7.22 -9.68
CA ALA A 35 6.78 8.50 -10.14
C ALA A 35 5.69 9.58 -10.33
N ARG A 36 4.44 9.18 -10.62
CA ARG A 36 3.33 10.12 -10.77
C ARG A 36 2.98 10.86 -9.49
N GLY A 37 3.15 10.23 -8.34
CA GLY A 37 2.87 10.86 -7.04
C GLY A 37 3.98 11.79 -6.54
N LEU A 38 5.18 11.79 -7.14
CA LEU A 38 6.29 12.64 -6.71
C LEU A 38 5.96 14.14 -6.83
N SER A 39 5.19 14.48 -7.87
CA SER A 39 4.73 15.84 -8.16
C SER A 39 3.44 16.25 -7.45
N GLN A 40 2.81 15.36 -6.69
CA GLN A 40 1.46 15.59 -6.15
C GLN A 40 1.54 15.91 -4.66
N ALA A 41 0.81 16.94 -4.23
CA ALA A 41 0.69 17.26 -2.80
C ALA A 41 0.15 16.04 -2.03
N GLY A 42 0.81 15.70 -0.92
CA GLY A 42 0.48 14.51 -0.12
C GLY A 42 0.76 13.17 -0.79
N GLY A 43 1.45 13.15 -1.95
CA GLY A 43 1.86 11.92 -2.63
C GLY A 43 0.72 11.16 -3.29
N LYS A 44 -0.35 11.82 -3.72
CA LYS A 44 -1.52 11.15 -4.33
C LYS A 44 -1.13 10.37 -5.56
N LEU A 45 -1.55 9.10 -5.60
CA LEU A 45 -1.34 8.24 -6.75
C LEU A 45 -2.61 8.24 -7.62
N PRO A 46 -2.50 8.62 -8.91
CA PRO A 46 -3.65 8.67 -9.81
C PRO A 46 -4.11 7.26 -10.20
N LEU A 47 -5.42 7.11 -10.45
CA LEU A 47 -6.00 5.86 -10.95
C LEU A 47 -5.76 5.65 -12.45
N PHE A 48 -5.32 6.69 -13.15
CA PHE A 48 -5.06 6.69 -14.58
C PHE A 48 -3.60 7.05 -14.86
N ASP A 49 -3.04 6.43 -15.89
CA ASP A 49 -1.70 6.72 -16.39
C ASP A 49 -1.69 8.00 -17.25
N ARG A 50 -0.52 8.28 -17.86
CA ARG A 50 -0.32 9.49 -18.68
C ARG A 50 -1.17 9.51 -19.96
N ASP A 51 -1.57 8.34 -20.45
CA ASP A 51 -2.38 8.18 -21.65
C ASP A 51 -3.87 8.11 -21.32
N GLY A 52 -4.24 8.32 -20.04
CA GLY A 52 -5.62 8.20 -19.57
C GLY A 52 -6.11 6.77 -19.42
N ARG A 53 -5.23 5.76 -19.53
CA ARG A 53 -5.62 4.37 -19.28
C ARG A 53 -5.64 4.10 -17.79
N ARG A 54 -6.58 3.27 -17.35
CA ARG A 54 -6.67 2.88 -15.94
C ARG A 54 -5.45 2.06 -15.55
N VAL A 55 -4.81 2.43 -14.44
CA VAL A 55 -3.70 1.67 -13.86
C VAL A 55 -4.25 0.32 -13.40
N SER A 56 -3.54 -0.77 -13.74
CA SER A 56 -4.00 -2.10 -13.38
C SER A 56 -4.06 -2.28 -11.86
N GLU A 57 -5.14 -2.89 -11.38
CA GLU A 57 -5.31 -3.20 -9.97
C GLU A 57 -4.17 -4.08 -9.42
N LYS A 58 -3.63 -4.98 -10.25
CA LYS A 58 -2.46 -5.79 -9.91
C LYS A 58 -1.24 -4.93 -9.60
N THR A 59 -0.99 -3.87 -10.37
CA THR A 59 0.09 -2.91 -10.10
C THR A 59 -0.11 -2.23 -8.75
N ILE A 60 -1.33 -1.73 -8.51
CA ILE A 60 -1.67 -1.00 -7.27
C ILE A 60 -1.47 -1.89 -6.05
N ARG A 61 -2.09 -3.09 -6.05
CA ARG A 61 -1.98 -4.04 -4.94
C ARG A 61 -0.55 -4.52 -4.72
N ALA A 62 0.24 -4.72 -5.78
CA ALA A 62 1.64 -5.10 -5.65
C ALA A 62 2.50 -4.00 -5.01
N CYS A 63 2.28 -2.73 -5.38
CA CYS A 63 2.95 -1.60 -4.72
C CYS A 63 2.50 -1.43 -3.26
N MET A 64 1.23 -1.69 -2.95
CA MET A 64 0.76 -1.70 -1.55
C MET A 64 1.39 -2.82 -0.73
N ALA A 65 1.44 -4.04 -1.28
CA ALA A 65 2.06 -5.19 -0.64
C ALA A 65 3.57 -4.99 -0.42
N ALA A 66 4.23 -4.21 -1.28
CA ALA A 66 5.63 -3.82 -1.14
C ALA A 66 5.84 -2.62 -0.18
N GLY A 67 4.79 -2.05 0.39
CA GLY A 67 4.88 -0.89 1.29
C GLY A 67 5.22 0.44 0.60
N TRP A 68 5.15 0.51 -0.74
CA TRP A 68 5.45 1.74 -1.51
C TRP A 68 4.25 2.66 -1.66
N ALA A 69 3.06 2.10 -1.51
CA ALA A 69 1.80 2.82 -1.54
C ALA A 69 0.95 2.36 -0.38
N GLU A 70 0.13 3.26 0.14
CA GLU A 70 -0.86 2.93 1.15
C GLU A 70 -2.21 3.51 0.75
N HIS A 71 -3.26 2.95 1.34
CA HIS A 71 -4.62 3.39 1.10
C HIS A 71 -4.81 4.82 1.64
N TRP A 72 -5.37 5.72 0.83
CA TRP A 72 -5.57 7.11 1.27
C TRP A 72 -6.73 7.21 2.27
N PHE A 73 -7.91 6.68 1.94
CA PHE A 73 -9.08 6.74 2.81
C PHE A 73 -10.04 5.58 2.57
N SER A 74 -10.44 4.88 3.63
CA SER A 74 -11.47 3.84 3.55
C SER A 74 -12.81 4.51 3.27
N ASN A 75 -13.28 4.45 2.02
CA ASN A 75 -14.62 4.90 1.68
C ASN A 75 -15.64 3.84 2.12
N PRO A 76 -16.49 4.10 3.13
CA PRO A 76 -17.52 3.14 3.53
C PRO A 76 -18.55 2.89 2.41
N ILE A 77 -18.67 3.79 1.43
CA ILE A 77 -19.59 3.67 0.29
C ILE A 77 -18.96 2.89 -0.87
N LYS A 78 -17.63 2.93 -1.00
CA LYS A 78 -16.86 2.26 -2.07
C LYS A 78 -15.60 1.63 -1.50
N PRO A 79 -15.73 0.52 -0.76
CA PRO A 79 -14.59 -0.12 -0.09
C PRO A 79 -13.54 -0.62 -1.07
N ASP A 80 -13.93 -0.90 -2.32
CA ASP A 80 -13.04 -1.38 -3.38
C ASP A 80 -12.25 -0.26 -4.08
N TRP A 81 -12.44 1.00 -3.70
CA TRP A 81 -11.69 2.12 -4.28
C TRP A 81 -10.23 2.11 -3.81
N LEU A 82 -9.34 1.62 -4.66
CA LEU A 82 -7.89 1.63 -4.44
C LEU A 82 -7.27 3.01 -4.72
N VAL A 83 -7.80 4.06 -4.08
CA VAL A 83 -7.16 5.37 -4.08
C VAL A 83 -6.02 5.35 -3.08
N CYS A 84 -4.79 5.41 -3.59
CA CYS A 84 -3.60 5.31 -2.77
C CYS A 84 -2.86 6.65 -2.65
N ARG A 85 -2.06 6.77 -1.59
CA ARG A 85 -0.99 7.75 -1.48
C ARG A 85 0.35 7.05 -1.39
N MET A 86 1.40 7.77 -1.72
CA MET A 86 2.76 7.26 -1.70
C MET A 86 3.36 7.39 -0.30
N THR A 87 4.00 6.30 0.15
CA THR A 87 4.78 6.25 1.39
C THR A 87 6.18 6.84 1.17
N ASP A 88 6.97 7.00 2.24
CA ASP A 88 8.38 7.42 2.11
C ASP A 88 9.22 6.38 1.37
N ALA A 89 8.98 5.09 1.63
CA ALA A 89 9.63 4.00 0.89
C ALA A 89 9.30 4.07 -0.61
N GLY A 90 8.05 4.35 -0.96
CA GLY A 90 7.64 4.55 -2.35
C GLY A 90 8.33 5.74 -3.01
N ARG A 91 8.48 6.86 -2.28
CA ARG A 91 9.23 8.04 -2.75
C ARG A 91 10.69 7.70 -3.04
N ALA A 92 11.36 7.03 -2.11
CA ALA A 92 12.77 6.62 -2.29
C ALA A 92 12.94 5.73 -3.53
N VAL A 93 12.07 4.73 -3.69
CA VAL A 93 12.09 3.83 -4.84
C VAL A 93 11.82 4.56 -6.17
N ALA A 94 10.86 5.49 -6.19
CA ALA A 94 10.53 6.25 -7.38
C ALA A 94 11.66 7.19 -7.82
N SER A 95 12.28 7.90 -6.86
CA SER A 95 13.39 8.81 -7.14
C SER A 95 14.63 8.07 -7.65
N ASN A 96 14.87 6.83 -7.19
CA ASN A 96 16.03 6.03 -7.60
C ASN A 96 15.84 5.31 -8.96
N HIS A 97 14.64 5.37 -9.54
CA HIS A 97 14.29 4.77 -10.83
C HIS A 97 13.89 5.79 -11.90
N ALA A 98 13.95 7.09 -11.58
CA ALA A 98 13.83 8.16 -12.56
C ALA A 98 15.16 8.26 -13.34
N SER A 99 15.29 7.47 -14.40
CA SER A 99 16.38 7.54 -15.38
C SER A 99 15.84 7.21 -16.76
#